data_AF-A0A376V9S0-F1
#
_entry.id   AF-A0A376V9S0-F1
#
_cell.length_a   1.000
_cell.length_b   1.000
_cell.length_c   1.000
_cell.angle_alpha   90.00
_cell.angle_beta   90.00
_cell.angle_gamma   90.00
#
_symmetry.space_group_name_H-M   'P 1'
#
loop_
_entity.id
_entity.type
_entity.pdbx_description
1 polymer ?
#
loop_
_entity_poly.entity_id
_entity_poly.type
_entity_poly.pdbx_seq_one_letter_code
_entity_poly.pdbx_strand_id
1 'polypeptide(L)'
;MESANLDLEENKEIASKFERALGMGATLAELHGITPDTLEGVYAYAYNFYEKGRLDEAELFFKFLCIYDFQNYNYLKGYAAVCQLKKDYQKAFDMYHICLMLSPDNDFSLVYYMGQCQMGLKNTKMGHGVI
;
A
#
# COMPACT_ATOMS: atom_id res chain seq x y z
N MET A 1 -16.77 -24.41 -32.62
CA MET A 1 -15.34 -24.76 -32.41
C MET A 1 -14.41 -23.62 -32.81
N GLU A 2 -14.80 -22.76 -33.76
CA GLU A 2 -14.01 -21.60 -34.19
C GLU A 2 -14.12 -20.38 -33.26
N SER A 3 -15.29 -20.14 -32.65
CA SER A 3 -15.52 -19.07 -31.67
C SER A 3 -14.69 -19.23 -30.38
N ALA A 4 -14.62 -20.43 -29.83
CA ALA A 4 -13.83 -20.71 -28.62
C ALA A 4 -12.31 -20.54 -28.83
N ASN A 5 -11.83 -20.67 -30.08
CA ASN A 5 -10.41 -20.51 -30.41
C ASN A 5 -10.04 -19.03 -30.60
N LEU A 6 -10.98 -18.22 -31.09
CA LEU A 6 -10.88 -16.76 -31.12
C LEU A 6 -10.86 -16.17 -29.71
N ASP A 7 -11.76 -16.62 -28.82
CA ASP A 7 -11.81 -16.17 -27.42
C ASP A 7 -10.53 -16.53 -26.64
N LEU A 8 -9.91 -17.68 -26.94
CA LEU A 8 -8.66 -18.12 -26.30
C LEU A 8 -7.43 -17.34 -26.79
N GLU A 9 -7.35 -17.02 -28.08
CA GLU A 9 -6.26 -16.22 -28.64
C GLU A 9 -6.39 -14.73 -28.27
N GLU A 10 -7.61 -14.18 -28.25
CA GLU A 10 -7.87 -12.81 -27.78
C GLU A 10 -7.50 -12.66 -26.29
N ASN A 11 -7.85 -13.65 -25.45
CA ASN A 11 -7.45 -13.67 -24.04
C ASN A 11 -5.93 -13.79 -23.84
N LYS A 12 -5.21 -14.55 -24.68
CA LYS A 12 -3.73 -14.60 -24.64
C LYS A 12 -3.12 -13.26 -25.05
N GLU A 13 -3.67 -12.61 -26.07
CA GLU A 13 -3.16 -11.31 -26.52
C GLU A 13 -3.36 -10.24 -25.45
N ILE A 14 -4.53 -10.23 -24.79
CA ILE A 14 -4.83 -9.36 -23.64
C ILE A 14 -3.86 -9.63 -22.48
N ALA A 15 -3.65 -10.90 -22.11
CA ALA A 15 -2.70 -11.27 -21.06
C ALA A 15 -1.27 -10.79 -21.39
N SER A 16 -0.82 -10.94 -22.64
CA SER A 16 0.53 -10.51 -23.04
C SER A 16 0.71 -8.97 -23.02
N LYS A 17 -0.35 -8.21 -23.33
CA LYS A 17 -0.35 -6.75 -23.22
C LYS A 17 -0.33 -6.31 -21.76
N PHE A 18 -1.09 -7.01 -20.91
CA PHE A 18 -1.16 -6.80 -19.47
C PHE A 18 0.20 -7.07 -18.80
N GLU A 19 0.83 -8.21 -19.09
CA GLU A 19 2.17 -8.55 -18.61
C GLU A 19 3.22 -7.53 -19.04
N ARG A 20 3.15 -7.06 -20.28
CA ARG A 20 4.07 -6.05 -20.80
C ARG A 20 3.88 -4.71 -20.12
N ALA A 21 2.65 -4.28 -19.92
CA ALA A 21 2.35 -3.02 -19.24
C ALA A 21 2.85 -3.05 -17.78
N LEU A 22 2.60 -4.14 -17.06
CA LEU A 22 3.18 -4.37 -15.73
C LEU A 22 4.71 -4.37 -15.77
N GLY A 23 5.31 -5.03 -16.75
CA GLY A 23 6.76 -5.06 -16.95
C GLY A 23 7.36 -3.69 -17.29
N MET A 24 6.57 -2.77 -17.82
CA MET A 24 6.94 -1.37 -18.08
C MET A 24 6.67 -0.45 -16.88
N GLY A 25 6.18 -0.99 -15.76
CA GLY A 25 5.89 -0.24 -14.54
C GLY A 25 4.51 0.42 -14.52
N ALA A 26 3.59 0.04 -15.42
CA ALA A 26 2.22 0.53 -15.34
C ALA A 26 1.57 0.05 -14.05
N THR A 27 0.83 0.95 -13.41
CA THR A 27 0.06 0.67 -12.21
C THR A 27 -1.21 -0.11 -12.54
N LEU A 28 -1.77 -0.82 -11.54
CA LEU A 28 -3.05 -1.50 -11.74
C LEU A 28 -4.19 -0.50 -11.96
N ALA A 29 -4.06 0.72 -11.41
CA ALA A 29 -4.97 1.83 -11.69
C ALA A 29 -4.99 2.19 -13.19
N GLU A 30 -3.83 2.36 -13.82
CA GLU A 30 -3.74 2.65 -15.26
C GLU A 30 -4.32 1.51 -16.10
N LEU A 31 -4.03 0.26 -15.72
CA LEU A 31 -4.52 -0.93 -16.43
C LEU A 31 -6.05 -1.09 -16.35
N HIS A 32 -6.63 -0.74 -15.20
CA HIS A 32 -8.09 -0.78 -14.99
C HIS A 32 -8.79 0.53 -15.39
N GLY A 33 -8.05 1.52 -15.91
CA GLY A 33 -8.61 2.82 -16.29
C GLY A 33 -9.13 3.65 -15.10
N ILE A 34 -8.61 3.40 -13.90
CA ILE A 34 -8.94 4.19 -12.71
C ILE A 34 -8.16 5.50 -12.75
N THR A 35 -8.90 6.61 -12.69
CA THR A 35 -8.30 7.94 -12.72
C THR A 35 -7.62 8.30 -11.40
N PRO A 36 -6.58 9.16 -11.42
CA PRO A 36 -5.96 9.69 -10.22
C PRO A 36 -6.97 10.34 -9.25
N ASP A 37 -7.93 11.12 -9.77
CA ASP A 37 -8.99 11.77 -8.98
C ASP A 37 -9.83 10.75 -8.18
N THR A 38 -10.06 9.57 -8.76
CA THR A 38 -10.81 8.50 -8.08
C THR A 38 -9.99 7.92 -6.92
N LEU A 39 -8.69 7.70 -7.11
CA LEU A 39 -7.81 7.25 -6.04
C LEU A 39 -7.66 8.31 -4.94
N GLU A 40 -7.61 9.59 -5.31
CA GLU A 40 -7.57 10.70 -4.34
C GLU A 40 -8.85 10.74 -3.50
N GLY A 41 -10.03 10.51 -4.11
CA GLY A 41 -11.28 10.34 -3.38
C GLY A 41 -11.24 9.18 -2.38
N VAL A 42 -10.70 8.03 -2.79
CA VAL A 42 -10.52 6.86 -1.90
C VAL A 42 -9.52 7.19 -0.78
N TYR A 43 -8.45 7.91 -1.07
CA TYR A 43 -7.48 8.38 -0.08
C TYR A 43 -8.12 9.29 0.97
N ALA A 44 -8.99 10.22 0.56
CA ALA A 44 -9.73 11.08 1.48
C ALA A 44 -10.63 10.25 2.44
N TYR A 45 -11.29 9.20 1.94
CA TYR A 45 -12.03 8.27 2.80
C TYR A 45 -11.12 7.53 3.78
N ALA A 46 -9.99 6.98 3.30
CA ALA A 46 -9.02 6.28 4.13
C ALA A 46 -8.52 7.17 5.28
N TYR A 47 -8.15 8.41 4.96
CA TYR A 47 -7.70 9.40 5.93
C TYR A 47 -8.79 9.77 6.94
N ASN A 48 -10.04 9.92 6.49
CA ASN A 48 -11.16 10.20 7.39
C ASN A 48 -11.40 9.08 8.41
N PHE A 49 -11.29 7.80 8.00
CA PHE A 49 -11.37 6.67 8.93
C PHE A 49 -10.18 6.66 9.89
N TYR A 50 -8.97 6.96 9.40
CA TYR A 50 -7.76 7.06 10.20
C TYR A 50 -7.90 8.13 11.30
N GLU A 51 -8.34 9.34 10.97
CA GLU A 51 -8.54 10.43 11.94
C GLU A 51 -9.59 10.09 13.01
N LYS A 52 -10.61 9.32 12.64
CA LYS A 52 -11.65 8.83 13.57
C LYS A 52 -11.20 7.64 14.41
N GLY A 53 -9.97 7.16 14.25
CA GLY A 53 -9.46 5.96 14.93
C GLY A 53 -10.12 4.65 14.48
N ARG A 54 -10.85 4.67 13.36
CA ARG A 54 -11.45 3.48 12.73
C ARG A 54 -10.41 2.75 11.90
N LEU A 55 -9.47 2.12 12.60
CA LEU A 55 -8.23 1.62 12.02
C LEU A 55 -8.44 0.43 11.09
N ASP A 56 -9.46 -0.41 11.29
CA ASP A 56 -9.73 -1.56 10.42
C ASP A 56 -10.24 -1.11 9.05
N GLU A 57 -11.12 -0.11 9.03
CA GLU A 57 -11.63 0.48 7.80
C GLU A 57 -10.54 1.28 7.09
N ALA A 58 -9.76 2.07 7.83
CA ALA A 58 -8.61 2.78 7.27
C ALA A 58 -7.62 1.79 6.62
N GLU A 59 -7.29 0.68 7.30
CA GLU A 59 -6.40 -0.35 6.78
C GLU A 59 -6.89 -0.92 5.44
N LEU A 60 -8.20 -1.19 5.33
CA LEU A 60 -8.80 -1.72 4.11
C LEU A 60 -8.59 -0.76 2.92
N PHE A 61 -8.90 0.52 3.09
CA PHE A 61 -8.77 1.50 2.03
C PHE A 61 -7.30 1.80 1.69
N PHE A 62 -6.41 1.88 2.67
CA PHE A 62 -4.98 2.05 2.40
C PHE A 62 -4.37 0.86 1.67
N LYS A 63 -4.74 -0.38 2.03
CA LYS A 63 -4.31 -1.56 1.27
C LYS A 63 -4.80 -1.53 -0.17
N PHE A 64 -6.06 -1.15 -0.39
CA PHE A 64 -6.61 -0.97 -1.73
C PHE A 64 -5.76 0.02 -2.53
N LEU A 65 -5.48 1.20 -1.96
CA LEU A 65 -4.65 2.21 -2.62
C LEU A 65 -3.26 1.69 -2.96
N CYS A 66 -2.60 0.99 -2.04
CA CYS A 66 -1.28 0.39 -2.28
C CYS A 66 -1.29 -0.69 -3.38
N ILE A 67 -2.39 -1.44 -3.54
CA ILE A 67 -2.53 -2.43 -4.63
C ILE A 67 -2.68 -1.72 -5.98
N TYR A 68 -3.43 -0.61 -6.00
CA TYR A 68 -3.73 0.11 -7.24
C TYR A 68 -2.60 1.01 -7.70
N ASP A 69 -1.85 1.59 -6.78
CA ASP A 69 -0.69 2.43 -7.05
C ASP A 69 0.32 2.30 -5.89
N PHE A 70 1.22 1.33 -6.02
CA PHE A 70 2.26 1.06 -5.02
C PHE A 70 3.39 2.09 -5.06
N GLN A 71 3.51 2.89 -6.13
CA GLN A 71 4.58 3.87 -6.28
C GLN A 71 4.27 5.16 -5.51
N ASN A 72 3.00 5.40 -5.18
CA ASN A 72 2.60 6.55 -4.39
C ASN A 72 2.96 6.37 -2.91
N TYR A 73 4.03 7.07 -2.51
CA TYR A 73 4.55 7.02 -1.14
C TYR A 73 3.53 7.47 -0.08
N ASN A 74 2.57 8.35 -0.42
CA ASN A 74 1.56 8.81 0.56
C ASN A 74 0.59 7.69 0.96
N TYR A 75 0.27 6.78 0.03
CA TYR A 75 -0.59 5.63 0.31
C TYR A 75 0.12 4.64 1.22
N LEU A 76 1.40 4.35 0.93
CA LEU A 76 2.26 3.52 1.76
C LEU A 76 2.45 4.11 3.16
N LYS A 77 2.69 5.42 3.26
CA LYS A 77 2.83 6.14 4.54
C LYS A 77 1.56 6.04 5.37
N GLY A 78 0.39 6.22 4.76
CA GLY A 78 -0.90 6.06 5.44
C GLY A 78 -1.12 4.64 5.96
N TYR A 79 -0.80 3.63 5.14
CA TYR A 79 -0.86 2.23 5.56
C TYR A 79 0.09 1.92 6.73
N ALA A 80 1.32 2.42 6.67
CA ALA A 80 2.32 2.27 7.73
C ALA A 80 1.86 2.90 9.05
N ALA A 81 1.25 4.09 8.99
CA ALA A 81 0.69 4.77 10.16
C ALA A 81 -0.44 3.96 10.81
N VAL A 82 -1.34 3.38 10.01
CA VAL A 82 -2.39 2.47 10.54
C VAL A 82 -1.76 1.26 11.23
N CYS A 83 -0.77 0.62 10.61
CA CYS A 83 -0.07 -0.52 11.22
C CYS A 83 0.58 -0.14 12.55
N GLN A 84 1.20 1.04 12.62
CA GLN A 84 1.84 1.56 13.83
C GLN A 84 0.82 1.78 14.94
N LEU A 85 -0.34 2.39 14.67
CA LEU A 85 -1.40 2.60 15.65
C LEU A 85 -2.02 1.28 16.12
N LYS A 86 -2.10 0.28 15.24
CA LYS A 86 -2.50 -1.09 15.58
C LYS A 86 -1.43 -1.89 16.32
N LYS A 87 -0.27 -1.28 16.61
CA LYS A 87 0.90 -1.89 17.28
C LYS A 87 1.54 -3.03 16.49
N ASP A 88 1.25 -3.14 15.19
CA ASP A 88 1.98 -4.02 14.27
C ASP A 88 3.26 -3.32 13.82
N TYR A 89 4.17 -3.16 14.79
CA TYR A 89 5.36 -2.32 14.63
C TYR A 89 6.36 -2.87 13.61
N GLN A 90 6.41 -4.19 13.39
CA GLN A 90 7.29 -4.78 12.40
C GLN A 90 6.82 -4.39 11.00
N LYS A 91 5.53 -4.61 10.71
CA LYS A 91 4.94 -4.24 9.42
C LYS A 91 5.02 -2.73 9.18
N ALA A 92 4.75 -1.92 10.20
CA ALA A 92 4.87 -0.47 10.09
C ALA A 92 6.30 -0.05 9.72
N PHE A 93 7.32 -0.63 10.37
CA PHE A 93 8.72 -0.37 10.06
C PHE A 93 9.06 -0.70 8.61
N ASP A 94 8.66 -1.89 8.14
CA ASP A 94 8.95 -2.35 6.78
C ASP A 94 8.29 -1.43 5.74
N MET A 95 7.04 -1.01 5.98
CA MET A 95 6.33 -0.08 5.08
C MET A 95 6.95 1.33 5.09
N TYR A 96 7.33 1.87 6.25
CA TYR A 96 8.02 3.15 6.31
C TYR A 96 9.39 3.10 5.62
N HIS A 97 10.08 1.97 5.68
CA HIS A 97 11.35 1.78 4.96
C HIS A 97 11.16 1.83 3.45
N ILE A 98 10.13 1.16 2.92
CA ILE A 98 9.77 1.23 1.49
C ILE A 98 9.38 2.66 1.11
N CYS A 99 8.57 3.32 1.94
CA CYS A 99 8.18 4.72 1.74
C CYS A 99 9.41 5.64 1.64
N LEU A 100 10.45 5.41 2.45
CA LEU A 100 11.68 6.20 2.42
C LEU A 100 12.45 6.00 1.11
N MET A 101 12.46 4.78 0.55
CA MET A 101 13.10 4.49 -0.73
C MET A 101 12.38 5.14 -1.92
N LEU A 102 11.07 5.37 -1.81
CA LEU A 102 10.23 5.97 -2.86
C LEU A 102 10.01 7.48 -2.69
N SER A 103 10.37 8.05 -1.54
CA SER A 103 10.14 9.46 -1.24
C SER A 103 11.00 10.35 -2.15
N PRO A 104 10.40 11.33 -2.86
CA PRO A 104 11.14 12.21 -3.79
C PRO A 104 12.10 13.17 -3.07
N ASP A 105 11.74 13.59 -1.86
CA ASP A 105 12.56 14.39 -0.96
C ASP A 105 12.78 13.57 0.31
N ASN A 106 13.99 13.54 0.85
CA ASN A 106 14.34 12.78 2.07
C ASN A 106 13.43 13.16 3.26
N ASP A 107 12.23 12.61 3.34
CA ASP A 107 11.26 12.87 4.39
C ASP A 107 11.76 12.19 5.67
N PHE A 108 12.55 12.94 6.44
CA PHE A 108 13.13 12.48 7.68
C PHE A 108 12.08 12.09 8.74
N SER A 109 10.80 12.47 8.57
CA SER A 109 9.73 11.98 9.44
C SER A 109 9.60 10.46 9.37
N LEU A 110 9.92 9.85 8.22
CA LEU A 110 9.89 8.39 8.05
C LEU A 110 10.94 7.70 8.93
N VAL A 111 12.15 8.25 9.02
CA VAL A 111 13.21 7.73 9.90
C VAL A 111 12.79 7.84 11.36
N TYR A 112 12.14 8.95 11.74
CA TYR A 112 11.57 9.11 13.07
C TYR A 112 10.51 8.04 13.37
N TYR A 113 9.56 7.81 12.46
CA TYR A 113 8.53 6.78 12.64
C TYR A 113 9.10 5.35 12.69
N MET A 114 10.13 5.05 11.89
CA MET A 114 10.88 3.80 11.98
C MET A 114 11.50 3.62 13.37
N GLY A 115 12.10 4.68 13.93
CA GLY A 115 12.61 4.69 15.30
C GLY A 115 11.53 4.38 16.34
N GLN A 116 10.35 5.00 16.23
CA GLN A 116 9.20 4.73 17.10
C GLN A 116 8.76 3.27 17.01
N CYS A 117 8.71 2.70 15.80
CA CYS A 117 8.37 1.29 15.60
C CYS A 117 9.39 0.36 16.26
N GLN A 118 10.69 0.65 16.14
CA GLN A 118 11.75 -0.14 16.79
C GLN A 118 11.66 -0.10 18.32
N MET A 119 11.33 1.05 18.90
CA MET A 119 11.05 1.16 20.33
C MET A 119 9.81 0.35 20.73
N GLY A 120 8.73 0.45 19.94
CA GLY A 120 7.52 -0.34 20.10
C GLY A 120 7.79 -1.84 20.13
N LEU A 121 8.57 -2.35 19.16
CA LEU A 121 8.96 -3.77 19.09
C LEU A 121 9.70 -4.25 20.34
N LYS A 122 10.65 -3.47 20.85
CA LYS A 122 11.39 -3.82 22.08
C LYS A 122 10.45 -3.89 23.29
N ASN A 123 9.54 -2.93 23.42
CA ASN A 123 8.60 -2.89 24.54
C ASN A 123 7.62 -4.08 24.51
N THR A 124 7.12 -4.46 23.34
CA THR A 124 6.23 -5.62 23.21
C THR A 124 6.95 -6.92 23.55
N LYS A 125 8.23 -7.07 23.17
CA LYS A 125 9.04 -8.25 23.51
C LYS A 125 9.34 -8.35 25.01
N MET A 126 9.63 -7.23 25.67
CA MET A 126 9.84 -7.23 27.13
C MET A 126 8.55 -7.53 27.91
N GLY A 127 7.40 -7.07 27.45
CA GLY A 127 6.10 -7.35 28.10
C GLY A 127 5.69 -8.82 28.10
N HIS A 128 6.22 -9.65 27.18
CA HIS A 128 6.00 -11.10 27.16
C HIS A 128 7.10 -11.89 27.90
N GLY A 129 8.19 -11.22 28.32
CA GLY A 129 9.32 -11.82 29.05
C GLY A 129 9.26 -11.63 30.56
N VAL A 130 8.16 -11.10 31.10
CA VAL A 130 7.89 -11.01 32.54
C VAL A 130 6.84 -12.06 32.90
N ILE A 131 7.25 -13.32 32.98
CA ILE A 131 6.57 -14.40 33.73
C ILE A 131 7.66 -15.31 34.31
#